data_AF-A0A353EBL6-F1
#
_entry.id   AF-A0A353EBL6-F1
#
_cell.length_a   1.000
_cell.length_b   1.000
_cell.length_c   1.000
_cell.angle_alpha   90.00
_cell.angle_beta   90.00
_cell.angle_gamma   90.00
#
_symmetry.space_group_name_H-M   'P 1'
#
loop_
_entity.id
_entity.type
_entity.pdbx_description
1 polymer ?
#
loop_
_entity_poly.entity_id
_entity_poly.type
_entity_poly.pdbx_seq_one_letter_code
_entity_poly.pdbx_strand_id
1 'polypeptide(L)'
;MGASVGKNIRLNDQGISAFTYEDLTIVIEVPETIPSFFVYTKLTSLGQSKNENALMKKLLQLNYLQQETRGGCISLDPMNDEVMFSYSDRVAEVQATDFRNILENFIDTALTLVKAVDAIENSAPAPSASAPQQQASLGGGQPAASVPAESEEDRRRREAEMAIKNKFNFGGGHISP
;
A
#
# COMPACT_ATOMS: atom_id res chain seq x y z
N MET A 1 23.84 18.58 -4.48
CA MET A 1 23.29 17.43 -3.73
C MET A 1 24.32 16.73 -2.89
N GLY A 2 25.47 16.33 -3.43
CA GLY A 2 26.51 15.75 -2.57
C GLY A 2 26.97 16.71 -1.45
N ALA A 3 27.04 18.00 -1.74
CA ALA A 3 27.26 19.05 -0.73
C ALA A 3 26.05 19.30 0.19
N SER A 4 24.83 19.03 -0.26
CA SER A 4 23.57 19.25 0.47
C SER A 4 23.29 18.16 1.50
N VAL A 5 23.66 16.92 1.17
CA VAL A 5 23.56 15.73 2.04
C VAL A 5 24.89 15.46 2.77
N GLY A 6 25.92 16.27 2.50
CA GLY A 6 27.27 16.11 3.06
C GLY A 6 28.01 14.84 2.60
N LYS A 7 27.54 14.18 1.53
CA LYS A 7 28.08 12.90 1.02
C LYS A 7 28.35 12.99 -0.47
N ASN A 8 29.47 12.43 -0.93
CA ASN A 8 29.76 12.37 -2.36
C ASN A 8 28.91 11.26 -3.01
N ILE A 9 27.73 11.62 -3.52
CA ILE A 9 26.79 10.69 -4.18
C ILE A 9 27.35 10.38 -5.58
N ARG A 10 27.73 9.12 -5.81
CA ARG A 10 28.26 8.62 -7.08
C ARG A 10 27.74 7.22 -7.33
N LEU A 11 27.41 6.94 -8.59
CA LEU A 11 27.08 5.58 -9.02
C LEU A 11 28.35 4.71 -8.96
N ASN A 12 28.17 3.46 -8.57
CA ASN A 12 29.18 2.41 -8.70
C ASN A 12 29.19 1.82 -10.13
N ASP A 13 30.01 0.80 -10.34
CA ASP A 13 30.15 0.11 -11.63
C ASP A 13 28.88 -0.66 -12.07
N GLN A 14 27.86 -0.72 -11.23
CA GLN A 14 26.54 -1.32 -11.54
C GLN A 14 25.46 -0.26 -11.77
N GLY A 15 25.83 1.03 -11.80
CA GLY A 15 24.86 2.12 -11.95
C GLY A 15 24.04 2.38 -10.69
N ILE A 16 24.51 1.96 -9.51
CA ILE A 16 23.79 2.11 -8.24
C ILE A 16 24.53 3.08 -7.31
N SER A 17 23.78 3.94 -6.64
CA SER A 17 24.25 4.75 -5.52
C SER A 17 23.27 4.64 -4.36
N ALA A 18 23.76 4.26 -3.19
CA ALA A 18 22.96 4.24 -1.96
C ALA A 18 23.56 5.19 -0.93
N PHE A 19 22.71 5.93 -0.23
CA PHE A 19 23.13 6.77 0.89
C PHE A 19 22.03 6.87 1.95
N THR A 20 22.46 7.04 3.19
CA THR A 20 21.53 7.30 4.30
C THR A 20 21.24 8.79 4.47
N TYR A 21 19.98 9.12 4.72
CA TYR A 21 19.47 10.43 5.10
C TYR A 21 18.49 10.24 6.26
N GLU A 22 18.80 10.78 7.43
CA GLU A 22 18.12 10.41 8.69
C GLU A 22 18.11 8.87 8.85
N ASP A 23 16.94 8.27 9.07
CA ASP A 23 16.77 6.82 9.18
C ASP A 23 16.43 6.14 7.84
N LEU A 24 16.41 6.88 6.73
CA LEU A 24 16.12 6.36 5.40
C LEU A 24 17.38 5.95 4.65
N THR A 25 17.32 4.80 4.00
CA THR A 25 18.31 4.38 3.00
C THR A 25 17.74 4.66 1.62
N ILE A 26 18.24 5.73 1.00
CA ILE A 26 17.85 6.14 -0.34
C ILE A 26 18.76 5.44 -1.34
N VAL A 27 18.16 4.73 -2.29
CA VAL A 27 18.86 4.06 -3.38
C VAL A 27 18.49 4.74 -4.69
N ILE A 28 19.50 5.05 -5.48
CA ILE A 28 19.39 5.55 -6.85
C ILE A 28 19.99 4.48 -7.75
N GLU A 29 19.25 4.08 -8.76
CA GLU A 29 19.67 3.08 -9.74
C GLU A 29 19.46 3.61 -11.15
N VAL A 30 20.47 3.47 -11.99
CA VAL A 30 20.44 3.83 -13.41
C VAL A 30 20.91 2.62 -14.20
N PRO A 31 19.98 1.71 -14.56
CA PRO A 31 20.35 0.52 -15.31
C PRO A 31 20.87 0.89 -16.70
N GLU A 32 21.90 0.20 -17.18
CA GLU A 32 22.43 0.46 -18.53
C GLU A 32 21.45 0.10 -19.65
N THR A 33 20.51 -0.81 -19.38
CA THR A 33 19.56 -1.35 -20.35
C THR A 33 18.29 -0.51 -20.53
N ILE A 34 18.00 0.38 -19.57
CA ILE A 34 16.75 1.15 -19.54
C ILE A 34 17.13 2.63 -19.44
N PRO A 35 16.63 3.52 -20.32
CA PRO A 35 16.96 4.94 -20.30
C PRO A 35 16.21 5.71 -19.19
N SER A 36 16.13 5.14 -18.01
CA SER A 36 15.44 5.66 -16.84
C SER A 36 16.31 5.53 -15.60
N PHE A 37 16.10 6.41 -14.64
CA PHE A 37 16.60 6.22 -13.29
C PHE A 37 15.45 5.82 -12.38
N PHE A 38 15.79 5.14 -11.30
CA PHE A 38 14.90 4.74 -10.24
C PHE A 38 15.45 5.30 -8.93
N VAL A 39 14.56 5.85 -8.11
CA VAL A 39 14.86 6.24 -6.74
C VAL A 39 13.91 5.48 -5.84
N TYR A 40 14.42 4.77 -4.85
CA TYR A 40 13.58 4.02 -3.94
C TYR A 40 14.14 3.98 -2.51
N THR A 41 13.25 3.78 -1.56
CA THR A 41 13.56 3.57 -0.15
C THR A 41 12.54 2.63 0.46
N LYS A 42 12.97 1.88 1.48
CA LYS A 42 12.06 1.17 2.37
C LYS A 42 11.28 2.15 3.23
N LEU A 43 9.97 1.89 3.40
CA LEU A 43 9.11 2.59 4.36
C LEU A 43 8.92 1.78 5.64
N THR A 44 8.61 0.49 5.51
CA THR A 44 8.39 -0.42 6.66
C THR A 44 8.47 -1.89 6.21
N SER A 45 8.40 -2.83 7.14
CA SER A 45 8.24 -4.26 6.87
C SER A 45 6.80 -4.67 7.21
N LEU A 46 6.09 -5.25 6.24
CA LEU A 46 4.67 -5.57 6.39
C LEU A 46 4.46 -6.65 7.47
N GLY A 47 5.27 -7.71 7.47
CA GLY A 47 5.23 -8.77 8.47
C GLY A 47 5.61 -8.36 9.90
N GLN A 48 6.06 -7.11 10.12
CA GLN A 48 6.28 -6.55 11.46
C GLN A 48 5.14 -5.64 11.93
N SER A 49 4.15 -5.40 11.08
CA SER A 49 3.00 -4.57 11.39
C SER A 49 2.11 -5.20 12.47
N LYS A 50 1.66 -4.39 13.43
CA LYS A 50 0.67 -4.82 14.42
C LYS A 50 -0.75 -4.84 13.85
N ASN A 51 -0.97 -4.15 12.74
CA ASN A 51 -2.28 -4.02 12.09
C ASN A 51 -2.14 -3.98 10.56
N GLU A 52 -1.69 -5.10 10.02
CA GLU A 52 -1.36 -5.27 8.60
C GLU A 52 -2.51 -4.80 7.68
N ASN A 53 -3.75 -5.16 8.00
CA ASN A 53 -4.90 -4.81 7.18
C ASN A 53 -5.15 -3.29 7.11
N ALA A 54 -5.08 -2.60 8.26
CA ALA A 54 -5.25 -1.16 8.30
C ALA A 54 -4.10 -0.44 7.59
N LEU A 55 -2.87 -0.94 7.77
CA LEU A 55 -1.69 -0.44 7.09
C LEU A 55 -1.85 -0.58 5.57
N MET A 56 -2.12 -1.79 5.06
CA MET A 56 -2.34 -2.03 3.63
C MET A 56 -3.44 -1.13 3.04
N LYS A 57 -4.57 -1.00 3.74
CA LYS A 57 -5.66 -0.13 3.29
C LYS A 57 -5.22 1.33 3.16
N LYS A 58 -4.44 1.84 4.13
CA LYS A 58 -3.94 3.20 4.10
C LYS A 58 -2.87 3.39 3.02
N LEU A 59 -1.97 2.43 2.82
CA LEU A 59 -0.98 2.46 1.74
C LEU A 59 -1.65 2.54 0.36
N LEU A 60 -2.70 1.73 0.14
CA LEU A 60 -3.49 1.79 -1.09
C LEU A 60 -4.21 3.14 -1.26
N GLN A 61 -4.73 3.73 -0.18
CA GLN A 61 -5.35 5.06 -0.22
C GLN A 61 -4.34 6.15 -0.60
N LEU A 62 -3.13 6.12 -0.02
CA LEU A 62 -2.05 7.04 -0.35
C LEU A 62 -1.62 6.90 -1.82
N ASN A 63 -1.66 5.67 -2.35
CA ASN A 63 -1.24 5.38 -3.72
C ASN A 63 -2.33 5.64 -4.79
N TYR A 64 -3.59 5.93 -4.42
CA TYR A 64 -4.73 5.92 -5.36
C TYR A 64 -4.65 6.98 -6.47
N LEU A 65 -4.41 8.25 -6.13
CA LEU A 65 -4.27 9.35 -7.09
C LEU A 65 -2.86 9.94 -7.13
N GLN A 66 -1.95 9.39 -6.33
CA GLN A 66 -0.54 9.75 -6.27
C GLN A 66 -0.24 11.24 -5.99
N GLN A 67 -1.25 12.02 -5.57
CA GLN A 67 -1.06 13.42 -5.15
C GLN A 67 -0.20 13.48 -3.89
N GLU A 68 -0.48 12.60 -2.92
CA GLU A 68 0.28 12.46 -1.68
C GLU A 68 1.69 11.91 -1.92
N THR A 69 1.87 11.08 -2.95
CA THR A 69 3.15 10.47 -3.31
C THR A 69 3.94 11.29 -4.32
N ARG A 70 3.40 12.42 -4.80
CA ARG A 70 3.98 13.27 -5.85
C ARG A 70 4.40 12.48 -7.10
N GLY A 71 3.57 11.53 -7.51
CA GLY A 71 3.84 10.66 -8.67
C GLY A 71 4.73 9.44 -8.37
N GLY A 72 5.23 9.29 -7.14
CA GLY A 72 5.85 8.04 -6.71
C GLY A 72 4.83 6.92 -6.48
N CYS A 73 5.32 5.69 -6.42
CA CYS A 73 4.56 4.48 -6.21
C CYS A 73 4.92 3.83 -4.87
N ILE A 74 3.89 3.45 -4.11
CA ILE A 74 4.04 2.56 -2.96
C ILE A 74 3.81 1.13 -3.43
N SER A 75 4.77 0.26 -3.20
CA SER A 75 4.74 -1.14 -3.61
C SER A 75 5.15 -2.07 -2.46
N LEU A 76 4.89 -3.37 -2.63
CA LEU A 76 5.37 -4.43 -1.76
C LEU A 76 6.47 -5.18 -2.50
N ASP A 77 7.65 -5.31 -1.89
CA ASP A 77 8.68 -6.23 -2.34
C ASP A 77 8.32 -7.65 -1.90
N PRO A 78 7.97 -8.56 -2.84
CA PRO A 78 7.54 -9.91 -2.50
C PRO A 78 8.68 -10.79 -1.95
N MET A 79 9.95 -10.40 -2.14
CA MET A 79 11.08 -11.19 -1.66
C MET A 79 11.37 -10.95 -0.19
N ASN A 80 11.22 -9.71 0.27
CA ASN A 80 11.59 -9.28 1.63
C ASN A 80 10.39 -8.89 2.50
N ASP A 81 9.18 -8.89 1.94
CA ASP A 81 7.95 -8.41 2.60
C ASP A 81 8.09 -6.96 3.11
N GLU A 82 8.73 -6.13 2.29
CA GLU A 82 9.02 -4.73 2.59
C GLU A 82 8.13 -3.81 1.77
N VAL A 83 7.56 -2.82 2.46
CA VAL A 83 6.83 -1.74 1.80
C VAL A 83 7.85 -0.75 1.29
N MET A 84 7.88 -0.58 -0.04
CA MET A 84 8.81 0.29 -0.73
C MET A 84 8.10 1.54 -1.23
N PHE A 85 8.79 2.67 -1.17
CA PHE A 85 8.43 3.87 -1.91
C PHE A 85 9.42 4.06 -3.05
N SER A 86 8.91 4.20 -4.26
CA SER A 86 9.73 4.29 -5.47
C SER A 86 9.25 5.41 -6.39
N TYR A 87 10.17 5.97 -7.15
CA TYR A 87 9.91 6.93 -8.21
C TYR A 87 10.85 6.62 -9.38
N SER A 88 10.39 6.83 -10.59
CA SER A 88 11.20 6.63 -11.79
C SER A 88 10.90 7.69 -12.82
N ASP A 89 11.93 8.12 -13.54
CA ASP A 89 11.77 9.00 -14.69
C ASP A 89 12.86 8.73 -15.74
N ARG A 90 12.67 9.26 -16.94
CA ARG A 90 13.59 9.11 -18.07
C ARG A 90 14.82 9.99 -17.89
N VAL A 91 16.01 9.41 -18.07
CA VAL A 91 17.28 10.16 -17.92
C VAL A 91 17.39 11.27 -18.96
N ALA A 92 16.92 11.04 -20.17
CA ALA A 92 17.04 12.00 -21.29
C ALA A 92 16.25 13.30 -21.10
N GLU A 93 15.27 13.32 -20.20
CA GLU A 93 14.34 14.45 -20.01
C GLU A 93 14.70 15.30 -18.78
N VAL A 94 15.73 14.91 -18.02
CA VAL A 94 16.04 15.49 -16.72
C VAL A 94 17.37 16.23 -16.72
N GLN A 95 17.33 17.53 -16.48
CA GLN A 95 18.54 18.32 -16.24
C GLN A 95 19.03 18.13 -14.80
N ALA A 96 20.30 18.44 -14.54
CA ALA A 96 20.91 18.28 -13.21
C ALA A 96 20.15 19.05 -12.10
N THR A 97 19.58 20.22 -12.42
CA THR A 97 18.73 20.99 -11.50
C THR A 97 17.40 20.31 -11.23
N ASP A 98 16.80 19.70 -12.25
CA ASP A 98 15.52 19.02 -12.14
C ASP A 98 15.67 17.73 -11.34
N PHE A 99 16.74 16.96 -11.59
CA PHE A 99 17.09 15.78 -10.81
C PHE A 99 17.25 16.10 -9.33
N ARG A 100 17.89 17.24 -9.02
CA ARG A 100 18.02 17.71 -7.64
C ARG A 100 16.66 17.95 -6.99
N ASN A 101 15.77 18.67 -7.67
CA ASN A 101 14.43 18.94 -7.16
C ASN A 101 13.63 17.65 -7.00
N ILE A 102 13.75 16.71 -7.94
CA ILE A 102 13.13 15.39 -7.87
C ILE A 102 13.60 14.65 -6.61
N LEU A 103 14.92 14.60 -6.35
CA LEU A 103 15.43 13.88 -5.19
C LEU A 103 15.06 14.55 -3.86
N GLU A 104 15.10 15.88 -3.79
CA GLU A 104 14.66 16.63 -2.60
C GLU A 104 13.17 16.37 -2.33
N ASN A 105 12.32 16.46 -3.36
CA ASN A 105 10.90 16.11 -3.26
C ASN A 105 10.68 14.66 -2.85
N PHE A 106 11.46 13.73 -3.40
CA PHE A 106 11.37 12.31 -3.07
C PHE A 106 11.65 12.07 -1.58
N ILE A 107 12.73 12.66 -1.05
CA ILE A 107 13.12 12.55 0.36
C ILE A 107 12.02 13.13 1.26
N ASP A 108 11.53 14.34 0.96
CA ASP A 108 10.47 14.98 1.75
C ASP A 108 9.17 14.15 1.76
N THR A 109 8.80 13.59 0.60
CA THR A 109 7.64 12.70 0.48
C THR A 109 7.87 11.42 1.26
N ALA A 110 9.04 10.78 1.16
CA ALA A 110 9.37 9.56 1.89
C ALA A 110 9.28 9.77 3.41
N LEU A 111 9.84 10.86 3.94
CA LEU A 111 9.75 11.23 5.36
C LEU A 111 8.30 11.46 5.80
N THR A 112 7.46 12.03 4.94
CA THR A 112 6.03 12.21 5.22
C THR A 112 5.29 10.87 5.26
N LEU A 113 5.60 9.97 4.33
CA LEU A 113 5.01 8.64 4.26
C LEU A 113 5.40 7.78 5.47
N VAL A 114 6.65 7.83 5.91
CA VAL A 114 7.11 7.13 7.14
C VAL A 114 6.29 7.56 8.34
N LYS A 115 6.10 8.87 8.54
CA LYS A 115 5.26 9.39 9.64
C LYS A 115 3.81 8.91 9.54
N ALA A 116 3.27 8.84 8.31
CA ALA A 116 1.92 8.34 8.09
C ALA A 116 1.79 6.84 8.41
N VAL A 117 2.82 6.05 8.10
CA VAL A 117 2.90 4.62 8.44
C VAL A 117 3.03 4.44 9.95
N ASP A 118 3.95 5.15 10.60
CA ASP A 118 4.16 5.09 12.04
C ASP A 118 2.91 5.47 12.84
N ALA A 119 2.14 6.44 12.35
CA ALA A 119 0.88 6.83 13.00
C ALA A 119 -0.14 5.69 13.04
N ILE A 120 -0.14 4.80 12.04
CA ILE A 120 -1.03 3.63 12.01
C ILE A 120 -0.52 2.56 12.97
N GLU A 121 0.79 2.27 12.93
CA GLU A 121 1.41 1.26 13.78
C GLU A 121 1.31 1.59 15.28
N ASN A 122 1.29 2.89 15.59
CA ASN A 122 1.14 3.40 16.96
C ASN A 122 -0.31 3.70 17.34
N SER A 123 -1.26 3.65 16.39
CA SER A 123 -2.68 3.77 16.70
C SER A 123 -3.16 2.49 17.37
N ALA A 124 -3.78 2.62 18.54
CA ALA A 124 -4.35 1.47 19.25
C ALA A 124 -5.36 0.77 18.33
N PRO A 125 -5.34 -0.59 18.24
CA PRO A 125 -6.36 -1.30 17.50
C PRO A 125 -7.73 -0.91 18.04
N ALA A 126 -8.63 -0.48 17.14
CA ALA A 126 -10.01 -0.19 17.50
C ALA A 126 -10.57 -1.43 18.24
N PRO A 127 -11.24 -1.25 19.39
CA PRO A 127 -11.83 -2.39 20.10
C PRO A 127 -12.79 -3.09 19.15
N SER A 128 -12.47 -4.34 18.82
CA SER A 128 -13.37 -5.25 18.13
C SER A 128 -14.65 -5.30 18.94
N ALA A 129 -15.76 -4.92 18.31
CA ALA A 129 -17.07 -4.94 18.95
C ALA A 129 -17.37 -6.37 19.40
N SER A 130 -17.25 -6.61 20.71
CA SER A 130 -17.66 -7.85 21.35
C SER A 130 -19.17 -8.00 21.16
N ALA A 131 -19.58 -9.00 20.39
CA ALA A 131 -20.99 -9.41 20.31
C ALA A 131 -21.51 -9.75 21.72
N PRO A 132 -22.72 -9.34 22.12
CA PRO A 132 -23.27 -9.70 23.42
C PRO A 132 -23.49 -11.21 23.49
N GLN A 133 -22.76 -11.90 24.37
CA GLN A 133 -23.10 -13.25 24.81
C GLN A 133 -24.33 -13.19 25.71
N GLN A 134 -25.48 -13.63 25.20
CA GLN A 134 -26.69 -13.80 25.99
C GLN A 134 -26.73 -15.21 26.58
N GLN A 135 -26.65 -15.27 27.91
CA GLN A 135 -26.67 -16.48 28.73
C GLN A 135 -28.12 -16.99 28.91
N ALA A 136 -28.28 -18.31 28.89
CA ALA A 136 -29.53 -19.05 28.79
C ALA A 136 -30.48 -18.95 30.01
N SER A 137 -31.78 -19.14 29.76
CA SER A 137 -32.77 -19.57 30.78
C SER A 137 -33.73 -20.59 30.16
N LEU A 138 -33.85 -21.74 30.82
CA LEU A 138 -34.71 -22.89 30.50
C LEU A 138 -36.20 -22.57 30.74
N GLY A 139 -37.08 -23.04 29.86
CA GLY A 139 -38.54 -23.06 30.07
C GLY A 139 -39.26 -23.66 28.86
N GLY A 140 -39.95 -24.78 29.05
CA GLY A 140 -40.47 -25.64 27.99
C GLY A 140 -41.72 -25.14 27.26
N GLY A 141 -41.99 -25.81 26.13
CA GLY A 141 -43.24 -25.71 25.36
C GLY A 141 -43.00 -25.47 23.87
N GLN A 142 -43.03 -26.54 23.07
CA GLN A 142 -43.30 -26.41 21.62
C GLN A 142 -44.67 -25.75 21.44
N PRO A 143 -44.79 -24.77 20.51
CA PRO A 143 -45.49 -25.12 19.27
C PRO A 143 -44.98 -24.42 18.00
N ALA A 144 -45.27 -25.09 16.88
CA ALA A 144 -45.47 -24.59 15.51
C ALA A 144 -44.34 -23.82 14.81
N ALA A 145 -43.86 -24.42 13.71
CA ALA A 145 -42.90 -23.85 12.77
C ALA A 145 -43.42 -22.54 12.15
N SER A 146 -42.81 -21.43 12.51
CA SER A 146 -42.84 -20.17 11.76
C SER A 146 -41.54 -20.06 10.95
N VAL A 147 -41.68 -19.76 9.66
CA VAL A 147 -40.57 -19.45 8.76
C VAL A 147 -39.81 -18.26 9.33
N PRO A 148 -38.47 -18.30 9.52
CA PRO A 148 -37.76 -17.14 10.06
C PRO A 148 -37.84 -16.00 9.06
N ALA A 149 -38.28 -14.83 9.53
CA ALA A 149 -38.16 -13.59 8.78
C ALA A 149 -36.67 -13.35 8.51
N GLU A 150 -36.30 -13.31 7.23
CA GLU A 150 -34.94 -13.05 6.78
C GLU A 150 -34.45 -11.71 7.33
N SER A 151 -33.28 -11.70 7.98
CA SER A 151 -32.74 -10.47 8.54
C SER A 151 -32.39 -9.50 7.41
N GLU A 152 -32.50 -8.20 7.68
CA GLU A 152 -32.20 -7.18 6.67
C GLU A 152 -30.73 -7.27 6.19
N GLU A 153 -29.85 -7.82 7.03
CA GLU A 153 -28.45 -8.09 6.74
C GLU A 153 -28.28 -9.27 5.78
N ASP A 154 -29.03 -10.36 5.95
CA ASP A 154 -29.04 -11.50 5.03
C ASP A 154 -29.56 -11.11 3.64
N ARG A 155 -30.58 -10.25 3.59
CA ARG A 155 -31.10 -9.71 2.33
C ARG A 155 -30.03 -8.88 1.61
N ARG A 156 -29.34 -7.99 2.32
CA ARG A 156 -28.25 -7.17 1.75
C ARG A 156 -27.08 -8.01 1.28
N ARG A 157 -26.73 -9.08 2.00
CA ARG A 157 -25.67 -10.02 1.61
C ARG A 157 -26.02 -10.77 0.33
N ARG A 158 -27.25 -11.26 0.21
CA ARG A 158 -27.72 -11.94 -1.01
C ARG A 158 -27.80 -10.99 -2.21
N GLU A 159 -28.24 -9.75 -2.01
CA GLU A 159 -28.24 -8.72 -3.06
C GLU A 159 -26.81 -8.38 -3.54
N ALA A 160 -25.85 -8.27 -2.62
CA ALA A 160 -24.44 -8.06 -2.95
C ALA A 160 -23.84 -9.26 -3.72
N GLU A 161 -24.14 -10.49 -3.31
CA GLU A 161 -23.68 -11.69 -4.01
C GLU A 161 -24.27 -11.80 -5.42
N MET A 162 -25.55 -11.46 -5.62
CA MET A 162 -26.16 -11.41 -6.95
C MET A 162 -25.57 -10.31 -7.83
N ALA A 163 -25.27 -9.14 -7.27
CA ALA A 163 -24.64 -8.04 -8.01
C ALA A 163 -23.23 -8.39 -8.48
N ILE A 164 -22.46 -9.13 -7.65
CA ILE A 164 -21.13 -9.63 -8.02
C ILE A 164 -21.26 -10.68 -9.12
N LYS A 165 -22.17 -11.64 -8.99
CA LYS A 165 -22.36 -12.71 -9.98
C LYS A 165 -22.82 -12.19 -11.35
N ASN A 166 -23.62 -11.13 -11.36
CA ASN A 166 -24.01 -10.44 -12.61
C ASN A 166 -22.86 -9.62 -13.23
N LYS A 167 -21.96 -9.03 -12.42
CA LYS A 167 -20.82 -8.25 -12.93
C LYS A 167 -19.72 -9.12 -13.56
N PHE A 168 -19.58 -10.37 -13.14
CA PHE A 168 -18.55 -11.29 -13.67
C PHE A 168 -19.00 -12.11 -14.89
N ASN A 169 -20.20 -11.91 -15.42
CA ASN A 169 -20.70 -12.66 -16.58
C ASN A 169 -20.44 -11.99 -17.95
N PHE A 170 -19.45 -11.08 -18.03
CA PHE A 170 -18.98 -10.58 -19.32
C PHE A 170 -18.00 -11.55 -19.97
N GLY A 171 -18.46 -12.22 -21.03
CA GLY A 171 -17.58 -12.68 -22.10
C GLY A 171 -17.26 -14.16 -22.17
N GLY A 172 -18.28 -15.03 -22.16
CA GLY A 172 -18.18 -16.35 -22.77
C GLY A 172 -18.06 -16.25 -24.30
N GLY A 173 -16.94 -15.72 -24.80
CA GLY A 173 -16.57 -15.70 -26.20
C GLY A 173 -15.75 -16.94 -26.53
N HIS A 174 -16.40 -17.92 -27.16
CA HIS A 174 -15.76 -19.09 -27.74
C HIS A 174 -14.75 -18.62 -28.81
N ILE A 175 -13.47 -18.91 -28.62
CA ILE A 175 -12.48 -18.89 -29.71
C ILE A 175 -12.03 -20.35 -29.87
N SER A 176 -12.42 -20.95 -30.98
CA SER A 176 -11.91 -22.22 -31.47
C SER A 176 -11.15 -21.94 -32.77
N PRO A 177 -10.18 -22.79 -33.13
CA PRO A 177 -8.80 -22.43 -33.50
C PRO A 177 -8.62 -21.71 -34.83
#